data_AF-A0A7H4M3D0-F1
#
_entry.id   AF-A0A7H4M3D0-F1
#
_cell.length_a   1.000
_cell.length_b   1.000
_cell.length_c   1.000
_cell.angle_alpha   90.00
_cell.angle_beta   90.00
_cell.angle_gamma   90.00
#
_symmetry.space_group_name_H-M   'P 1'
#
loop_
_entity.id
_entity.type
_entity.pdbx_description
1 polymer ?
#
loop_
_entity_poly.entity_id
_entity_poly.type
_entity_poly.pdbx_seq_one_letter_code
_entity_poly.pdbx_strand_id
1 'polypeptide(L)' 'MEAIGFHRTGNKLTVTNPTPWYLSFFKLNVGDKVVDTAFTMVAPHGSTDYTIPAGAGGKITWQYINDYGAGSLVLDEKG' A
#
# COMPACT_ATOMS: atom_id res chain seq x y z
N MET A 1 9.08 -1.35 15.11
CA MET A 1 8.55 -2.05 13.93
C MET A 1 8.94 -1.22 12.73
N GLU A 2 9.41 -1.85 11.65
CA GLU A 2 9.75 -1.12 10.43
C GLU A 2 8.46 -0.77 9.68
N ALA A 3 8.24 0.52 9.43
CA ALA A 3 7.02 1.01 8.79
C ALA A 3 7.08 0.78 7.27
N ILE A 4 5.95 0.43 6.67
CA ILE A 4 5.82 0.37 5.20
C ILE A 4 6.07 1.78 4.64
N GLY A 5 6.99 1.88 3.69
CA GLY A 5 7.35 3.13 3.06
C GLY A 5 6.41 3.45 1.91
N PHE A 6 6.04 4.73 1.77
CA PHE A 6 5.22 5.20 0.66
C PHE A 6 5.85 6.45 0.03
N HIS A 7 5.97 6.46 -1.30
CA HIS A 7 6.49 7.60 -2.04
C HIS A 7 5.66 7.86 -3.30
N ARG A 8 5.29 9.11 -3.54
CA ARG A 8 4.49 9.50 -4.72
C ARG A 8 5.32 10.28 -5.72
N THR A 9 5.25 9.89 -6.99
CA THR A 9 5.88 10.61 -8.09
C THR A 9 4.93 10.62 -9.29
N GLY A 10 4.41 11.80 -9.64
CA GLY A 10 3.40 11.91 -10.70
C GLY A 10 2.15 11.09 -10.37
N ASN A 11 1.77 10.16 -11.26
CA ASN A 11 0.65 9.24 -11.09
C ASN A 11 1.07 7.88 -10.49
N LYS A 12 2.25 7.76 -9.91
CA LYS A 12 2.74 6.53 -9.29
C LYS A 12 2.84 6.64 -7.78
N LEU A 13 2.46 5.58 -7.10
CA LEU A 13 2.73 5.32 -5.69
C LEU A 13 3.71 4.16 -5.58
N THR A 14 4.95 4.44 -5.20
CA THR A 14 5.93 3.43 -4.85
C THR A 14 5.71 3.03 -3.39
N VAL A 15 5.49 1.73 -3.16
CA VAL A 15 5.40 1.13 -1.82
C VAL A 15 6.68 0.34 -1.57
N THR A 16 7.30 0.55 -0.42
CA THR A 16 8.50 -0.16 0.03
C THR A 16 8.17 -1.03 1.24
N ASN A 17 8.46 -2.32 1.14
CA ASN A 17 8.24 -3.29 2.19
C ASN A 17 9.59 -3.64 2.85
N PRO A 18 9.89 -3.11 4.04
CA PRO A 18 11.14 -3.43 4.74
C PRO A 18 11.10 -4.81 5.43
N THR A 19 9.94 -5.46 5.48
CA THR A 19 9.73 -6.70 6.26
C THR A 19 10.16 -7.95 5.50
N PRO A 20 10.38 -9.10 6.20
CA PRO A 20 10.81 -10.36 5.57
C PRO A 20 9.65 -11.18 4.96
N TRP A 21 8.45 -10.63 4.84
CA TRP A 21 7.27 -11.32 4.31
C TRP A 21 6.60 -10.51 3.21
N TYR A 22 5.86 -11.16 2.31
CA TYR A 22 5.15 -10.49 1.25
C TYR A 22 3.98 -9.66 1.79
N LEU A 23 3.88 -8.41 1.35
CA LEU A 23 2.75 -7.55 1.67
C LEU A 23 1.68 -7.65 0.57
N SER A 24 0.49 -8.09 0.95
CA SER A 24 -0.70 -8.06 0.10
C SER A 24 -1.70 -7.05 0.64
N PHE A 25 -2.09 -6.08 -0.18
CA PHE A 25 -3.11 -5.10 0.22
C PHE A 25 -4.50 -5.70 0.10
N PHE A 26 -5.26 -5.64 1.19
CA PHE A 26 -6.71 -5.80 1.17
C PHE A 26 -7.37 -4.55 0.58
N LYS A 27 -6.85 -3.37 0.95
CA LYS A 27 -7.27 -2.08 0.39
C LYS A 27 -6.12 -1.09 0.45
N LEU A 28 -5.98 -0.25 -0.58
CA LEU A 28 -5.01 0.84 -0.65
C LEU A 28 -5.72 2.07 -1.23
N ASN A 29 -5.66 3.20 -0.54
CA ASN A 29 -6.27 4.45 -1.00
C ASN A 29 -5.28 5.60 -1.00
N VAL A 30 -5.51 6.55 -1.90
CA VAL A 30 -4.93 7.89 -1.90
C VAL A 30 -6.09 8.88 -1.78
N GLY A 31 -6.24 9.45 -0.58
CA GLY A 31 -7.44 10.20 -0.21
C GLY A 31 -8.66 9.29 -0.18
N ASP A 32 -9.66 9.64 -0.99
CA ASP A 32 -10.91 8.90 -1.18
C ASP A 32 -10.86 7.91 -2.35
N LYS A 33 -9.75 7.87 -3.11
CA LYS A 33 -9.63 7.03 -4.30
C LYS A 33 -8.91 5.72 -4.02
N VAL A 34 -9.54 4.62 -4.41
CA VAL A 34 -8.95 3.27 -4.35
C VAL A 34 -7.86 3.14 -5.42
N VAL A 35 -6.69 2.66 -5.02
CA VAL A 35 -5.59 2.29 -5.92
C VAL A 35 -5.80 0.83 -6.32
N ASP A 36 -5.86 0.56 -7.63
CA ASP A 36 -5.88 -0.81 -8.13
C ASP A 36 -4.48 -1.42 -8.02
N THR A 37 -4.36 -2.46 -7.19
CA THR A 37 -3.09 -3.15 -6.97
C THR A 37 -2.84 -4.24 -8.01
N ALA A 38 -3.83 -4.57 -8.84
CA ALA A 38 -3.78 -5.66 -9.81
C ALA A 38 -3.28 -6.99 -9.20
N PHE A 39 -3.61 -7.24 -7.93
CA PHE A 39 -3.11 -8.38 -7.13
C PHE A 39 -1.57 -8.46 -7.03
N THR A 40 -0.86 -7.38 -7.34
CA THR A 40 0.60 -7.32 -7.24
C THR A 40 1.01 -7.12 -5.79
N MET A 41 1.75 -8.08 -5.26
CA MET A 41 2.28 -8.08 -3.90
C MET A 41 3.62 -7.34 -3.83
N VAL A 42 3.91 -6.72 -2.69
CA VAL A 42 5.24 -6.11 -2.45
C VAL A 42 6.16 -7.16 -1.83
N ALA A 43 7.22 -7.52 -2.54
CA ALA A 43 8.19 -8.52 -2.10
C ALA A 43 8.92 -8.10 -0.81
N PRO A 44 9.44 -9.07 -0.03
CA PRO A 44 10.30 -8.79 1.11
C PRO A 44 11.50 -7.91 0.74
N HIS A 45 11.78 -6.89 1.56
CA HIS A 45 12.85 -5.90 1.33
C HIS A 45 12.83 -5.22 -0.06
N GLY A 46 11.66 -5.22 -0.72
CA GLY A 46 11.48 -4.74 -2.09
C GLY A 46 10.52 -3.57 -2.18
N SER A 47 10.35 -3.09 -3.41
CA SER A 47 9.40 -2.03 -3.74
C SER A 47 8.53 -2.40 -4.93
N THR A 48 7.34 -1.80 -4.99
CA THR A 48 6.39 -1.96 -6.10
C THR A 48 5.72 -0.63 -6.40
N ASP A 49 5.58 -0.33 -7.69
CA ASP A 49 4.85 0.84 -8.17
C ASP A 49 3.40 0.48 -8.46
N TYR A 50 2.47 1.27 -7.93
CA TYR A 50 1.05 1.23 -8.29
C TYR A 50 0.66 2.51 -9.02
N THR A 51 -0.20 2.40 -10.01
CA THR A 51 -0.76 3.57 -10.69
C THR A 51 -1.89 4.14 -9.85
N ILE A 52 -1.80 5.42 -9.51
CA ILE A 52 -2.80 6.14 -8.75
C ILE A 52 -3.85 6.70 -9.73
N PRO A 53 -5.17 6.60 -9.42
CA PRO A 53 -6.21 7.19 -10.24
C PRO A 53 -6.04 8.70 -10.43
N ALA A 54 -6.44 9.21 -11.60
CA ALA A 54 -6.39 10.64 -11.89
C ALA A 54 -7.16 11.45 -10.83
N GLY A 55 -6.57 12.54 -10.34
CA GLY A 55 -7.17 13.40 -9.32
C GLY A 55 -7.21 12.78 -7.91
N ALA A 56 -6.52 11.68 -7.65
CA ALA A 56 -6.30 11.23 -6.28
C ALA A 56 -5.28 12.13 -5.58
N GLY A 57 -5.58 12.52 -4.35
CA GLY A 57 -4.68 13.32 -3.51
C GLY A 57 -5.04 13.14 -2.03
N GLY A 58 -4.18 13.60 -1.13
CA GLY A 58 -4.40 13.48 0.32
C GLY A 58 -3.67 12.30 0.96
N LYS A 59 -4.15 11.83 2.13
CA LYS A 59 -3.46 10.82 2.94
C LYS A 59 -3.46 9.44 2.28
N ILE A 60 -2.43 8.64 2.53
CA ILE A 60 -2.49 7.21 2.21
C ILE A 60 -3.17 6.49 3.37
N THR A 61 -4.13 5.63 3.03
CA THR A 61 -4.70 4.68 3.99
C THR A 61 -4.67 3.29 3.39
N TRP A 62 -4.41 2.29 4.21
CA TRP A 62 -4.23 0.94 3.72
C TRP A 62 -4.62 -0.11 4.76
N GLN A 63 -4.91 -1.31 4.25
CA GLN A 63 -5.14 -2.52 5.00
C GLN A 63 -4.42 -3.65 4.30
N TYR A 64 -3.79 -4.55 5.05
CA TYR A 64 -3.19 -5.76 4.50
C TYR A 64 -4.06 -6.98 4.80
N ILE A 65 -3.86 -8.06 4.04
CA ILE A 65 -4.48 -9.36 4.33
C ILE A 65 -3.70 -10.02 5.47
N ASN A 66 -4.37 -10.27 6.59
CA ASN A 66 -3.77 -10.95 7.74
C ASN A 66 -3.77 -12.48 7.59
N ASP A 67 -3.14 -13.16 8.53
CA ASP A 67 -2.99 -14.61 8.62
C ASP A 67 -4.31 -15.39 8.74
N TYR A 68 -5.39 -14.72 9.17
CA TYR A 68 -6.75 -15.28 9.19
C TYR A 68 -7.51 -15.07 7.87
N GLY A 69 -6.87 -14.48 6.85
CA GLY A 69 -7.48 -14.19 5.54
C GLY A 69 -8.41 -12.97 5.53
N ALA A 70 -8.41 -12.16 6.59
CA ALA A 70 -9.20 -10.94 6.71
C ALA A 70 -8.35 -9.67 6.49
N GLY A 71 -8.99 -8.54 6.26
CA GLY A 71 -8.30 -7.24 6.27
C GLY A 71 -7.86 -6.84 7.68
N SER A 72 -6.66 -6.25 7.80
CA SER A 72 -6.20 -5.60 9.03
C SER A 72 -7.09 -4.42 9.43
N LEU A 73 -6.82 -3.80 10.59
CA LEU A 73 -7.31 -2.44 10.86
C LEU A 73 -6.81 -1.48 9.77
N VAL A 74 -7.55 -0.39 9.57
CA VAL A 74 -7.12 0.69 8.66
C VAL A 74 -5.91 1.39 9.27
N LEU A 75 -4.83 1.43 8.51
CA LEU A 75 -3.57 2.08 8.85
C LEU A 75 -3.40 3.34 7.99
N ASP A 76 -2.59 4.29 8.46
CA ASP A 76 -2.13 5.41 7.66
C ASP A 76 -0.67 5.22 7.22
N GLU A 77 -0.11 6.19 6.49
CA GLU A 77 1.27 6.18 5.99
C GLU A 77 2.36 6.11 7.07
N LYS A 78 2.02 6.28 8.35
CA LYS A 78 2.97 6.21 9.47
C LYS A 78 2.93 4.87 10.22
N GLY A 79 1.97 4.01 9.89
CA GLY A 79 1.72 2.75 10.60
C GLY A 79 0.71 2.94 11.73
#